data_AF-A0A1X0D1C3-F1
#
_entry.id   AF-A0A1X0D1C3-F1
#
_cell.length_a   1.000
_cell.length_b   1.000
_cell.length_c   1.000
_cell.angle_alpha   90.00
_cell.angle_beta   90.00
_cell.angle_gamma   90.00
#
_symmetry.space_group_name_H-M   'P 1'
#
loop_
_entity.id
_entity.type
_entity.pdbx_description
1 polymer ?
#
loop_
_entity_poly.entity_id
_entity_poly.type
_entity_poly.pdbx_seq_one_letter_code
_entity_poly.pdbx_strand_id
1 'polypeptide(L)'
;MTTSLADLLAELAASPNLTGAACRGRHDLFDPVDRDDPRVAEAVRICQTQCPALEACHAWLASTPSTRRPSGVVAGTLIAPPRPRVRAPQPPKPKRPPQPTRADEATAWLAEYLTTHGPTRGSDVLAAAAAAGYKRGVMFAARKALGICVPPRVGAAARRSPIWRLPESQRAQRMEGAMA
;
A
#
# COMPACT_ATOMS: atom_id res chain seq x y z
N MET A 1 14.55 9.65 9.57
CA MET A 1 15.75 10.18 10.23
C MET A 1 16.86 10.10 9.21
N THR A 2 17.39 11.24 8.77
CA THR A 2 18.50 11.31 7.82
C THR A 2 19.81 11.24 8.62
N THR A 3 20.52 10.13 8.53
CA THR A 3 21.86 9.96 9.12
C THR A 3 22.84 10.88 8.38
N SER A 4 23.58 11.73 9.10
CA SER A 4 24.59 12.60 8.51
C SER A 4 25.93 11.88 8.33
N LEU A 5 26.81 12.42 7.48
CA LEU A 5 28.17 11.90 7.33
C LEU A 5 28.96 11.96 8.65
N ALA A 6 28.75 13.01 9.45
CA ALA A 6 29.39 13.16 10.75
C ALA A 6 28.97 12.02 11.71
N ASP A 7 27.69 11.63 11.69
CA ASP A 7 27.19 10.51 12.49
C ASP A 7 27.85 9.18 12.08
N LEU A 8 28.00 8.95 10.77
CA LEU A 8 28.68 7.76 10.25
C LEU A 8 30.16 7.70 10.67
N LEU A 9 30.86 8.84 10.61
CA LEU A 9 32.26 8.91 11.02
C LEU A 9 32.45 8.73 12.53
N ALA A 10 31.52 9.24 13.35
CA ALA A 10 31.52 9.04 14.79
C ALA A 10 31.32 7.56 15.18
N GLU A 11 30.40 6.85 14.50
CA GLU A 11 30.19 5.41 14.72
C GLU A 11 31.42 4.58 14.31
N LEU A 12 32.12 4.94 13.23
CA LEU A 12 33.39 4.30 12.86
C LEU A 12 34.49 4.53 13.91
N ALA A 13 34.57 5.74 14.47
CA ALA A 13 35.56 6.08 15.50
C ALA A 13 35.29 5.36 16.85
N ALA A 14 34.05 4.98 17.13
CA ALA A 14 33.67 4.23 18.33
C ALA A 14 34.05 2.74 18.28
N SER A 15 34.50 2.24 17.11
CA SER A 15 34.94 0.84 16.96
C SER A 15 36.33 0.63 17.56
N PRO A 16 36.56 -0.44 18.33
CA PRO A 16 37.83 -0.68 18.99
C PRO A 16 38.92 -0.98 17.96
N ASN A 17 40.13 -0.47 18.20
CA ASN A 17 41.29 -0.84 17.40
C ASN A 17 41.75 -2.26 17.79
N LEU A 18 41.18 -3.26 17.11
CA LEU A 18 41.49 -4.69 17.30
C LEU A 18 42.53 -5.15 16.28
N THR A 19 43.70 -4.51 16.27
CA THR A 19 44.81 -4.94 15.40
C THR A 19 45.18 -6.39 15.70
N GLY A 20 45.25 -7.23 14.66
CA GLY A 20 45.56 -8.66 14.79
C GLY A 20 44.38 -9.56 15.20
N ALA A 21 43.15 -9.04 15.28
CA ALA A 21 41.99 -9.88 15.61
C ALA A 21 41.81 -11.05 14.63
N ALA A 22 41.66 -12.26 15.17
CA ALA A 22 41.50 -13.48 14.38
C ALA A 22 40.19 -13.54 13.57
N CYS A 23 39.21 -12.70 13.91
CA CYS A 23 37.96 -12.56 13.16
C CYS A 23 38.09 -11.70 11.89
N ARG A 24 39.18 -10.93 11.74
CA ARG A 24 39.36 -10.03 10.59
C ARG A 24 39.43 -10.83 9.29
N GLY A 25 38.58 -10.47 8.32
CA GLY A 25 38.46 -11.17 7.04
C GLY A 25 37.60 -12.44 7.07
N ARG A 26 37.00 -12.79 8.21
CA ARG A 26 36.17 -14.00 8.38
C ARG A 26 34.74 -13.66 8.81
N HIS A 27 34.22 -12.50 8.42
CA HIS A 27 32.90 -12.00 8.85
C HIS A 27 31.76 -13.02 8.70
N ASP A 28 31.71 -13.78 7.62
CA ASP A 28 30.71 -14.84 7.39
C ASP A 28 30.69 -15.94 8.47
N LEU A 29 31.81 -16.16 9.18
CA LEU A 29 31.92 -17.12 10.27
C LEU A 29 31.43 -16.51 11.61
N PHE A 30 31.62 -15.21 11.78
CA PHE A 30 31.32 -14.49 13.03
C PHE A 30 29.93 -13.83 13.03
N ASP A 31 29.21 -13.81 11.90
CA ASP A 31 27.85 -13.29 11.77
C ASP A 31 26.85 -14.39 11.36
N PRO A 32 26.58 -15.40 12.22
CA PRO A 32 25.63 -16.45 11.92
C PRO A 32 24.19 -15.92 11.95
N VAL A 33 23.37 -16.40 11.02
CA VAL A 33 21.95 -16.02 10.89
C VAL A 33 21.12 -16.59 12.05
N ASP A 34 21.44 -17.82 12.46
CA ASP A 34 20.70 -18.58 13.46
C ASP A 34 21.59 -18.93 14.66
N ARG A 35 20.97 -19.03 15.84
CA ARG A 35 21.65 -19.41 17.08
C ARG A 35 22.21 -20.84 17.03
N ASP A 36 21.54 -21.73 16.31
CA ASP A 36 21.89 -23.14 16.22
C ASP A 36 22.84 -23.44 15.04
N ASP A 37 23.39 -22.39 14.41
CA ASP A 37 24.34 -22.53 13.32
C ASP A 37 25.66 -23.16 13.82
N PRO A 38 26.15 -24.26 13.23
CA PRO A 38 27.39 -24.91 13.65
C PRO A 38 28.62 -23.97 13.57
N ARG A 39 28.56 -22.90 12.76
CA ARG A 39 29.57 -21.84 12.69
C ARG A 39 29.79 -21.13 14.02
N VAL A 40 28.77 -21.06 14.88
CA VAL A 40 28.85 -20.43 16.21
C VAL A 40 29.95 -21.07 17.06
N ALA A 41 29.95 -22.40 17.16
CA ALA A 41 30.91 -23.12 17.99
C ALA A 41 32.35 -22.91 17.50
N GLU A 42 32.54 -22.90 16.18
CA GLU A 42 33.85 -22.66 15.57
C GLU A 42 34.33 -21.22 15.78
N ALA A 43 33.47 -20.23 15.59
CA ALA A 43 33.79 -18.82 15.83
C ALA A 43 34.17 -18.57 17.30
N VAL A 44 33.44 -19.16 18.24
CA VAL A 44 33.74 -19.09 19.69
C VAL A 44 35.11 -19.67 19.98
N ARG A 45 35.42 -20.86 19.44
CA ARG A 45 36.71 -21.51 19.60
C ARG A 45 37.85 -20.65 19.06
N ILE A 46 37.71 -20.06 17.87
CA ILE A 46 38.72 -19.16 17.29
C ILE A 46 38.93 -17.93 18.19
N CYS A 47 37.86 -17.31 18.69
CA CYS A 47 37.97 -16.20 19.63
C CYS A 47 38.79 -16.59 20.87
N GLN A 48 38.47 -17.71 21.50
CA GLN A 48 39.05 -18.13 22.78
C GLN A 48 40.49 -18.65 22.67
N THR A 49 40.86 -19.24 21.52
CA THR A 49 42.15 -19.94 21.38
C THR A 49 43.15 -19.24 20.48
N GLN A 50 42.70 -18.38 19.57
CA GLN A 50 43.55 -17.82 18.50
C GLN A 50 43.58 -16.29 18.47
N CYS A 51 42.65 -15.60 19.13
CA CYS A 51 42.53 -14.15 19.00
C CYS A 51 43.46 -13.40 19.97
N PRO A 52 44.50 -12.71 19.51
CA PRO A 52 45.37 -11.91 20.39
C PRO A 52 44.66 -10.67 20.95
N ALA A 53 43.57 -10.24 20.31
CA ALA A 53 42.78 -9.07 20.71
C ALA A 53 41.60 -9.43 21.63
N LEU A 54 41.55 -10.64 22.19
CA LEU A 54 40.41 -11.13 22.97
C LEU A 54 40.11 -10.25 24.19
N GLU A 55 41.14 -9.89 24.96
CA GLU A 55 40.98 -9.07 26.18
C GLU A 55 40.44 -7.67 25.87
N ALA A 56 41.00 -7.01 24.86
CA ALA A 56 40.52 -5.72 24.39
C ALA A 56 39.07 -5.79 23.87
N CYS A 57 38.72 -6.91 23.21
CA CYS A 57 37.37 -7.17 22.74
C CYS A 57 36.37 -7.35 23.90
N HIS A 58 36.77 -8.05 24.98
CA HIS A 58 35.97 -8.16 26.21
C HIS A 58 35.75 -6.80 26.87
N ALA A 59 36.81 -6.01 27.05
CA ALA A 59 36.72 -4.68 27.66
C ALA A 59 35.77 -3.75 26.87
N TRP A 60 35.91 -3.74 25.54
CA TRP A 60 35.02 -2.97 24.67
C TRP A 60 33.57 -3.44 24.77
N LEU A 61 33.31 -4.75 24.68
CA LEU A 61 31.96 -5.30 24.76
C LEU A 61 31.30 -5.01 26.12
N ALA A 62 32.07 -5.07 27.21
CA ALA A 62 31.60 -4.75 28.55
C ALA A 62 31.19 -3.28 28.68
N SER A 63 31.96 -2.36 28.06
CA SER A 63 31.66 -0.92 28.03
C SER A 63 30.52 -0.53 27.08
N THR A 64 30.16 -1.41 26.13
CA THR A 64 29.13 -1.12 25.12
C THR A 64 27.72 -1.33 25.67
N PRO A 65 26.83 -0.30 25.62
CA PRO A 65 25.44 -0.43 26.05
C PRO A 65 24.71 -1.56 25.33
N SER A 66 23.86 -2.30 26.04
CA SER A 66 23.18 -3.50 25.52
C SER A 66 22.39 -3.26 24.22
N THR A 67 21.82 -2.07 24.04
CA THR A 67 21.08 -1.66 22.85
C THR A 67 21.95 -1.39 21.62
N ARG A 68 23.27 -1.22 21.81
CA ARG A 68 24.26 -0.95 20.76
C ARG A 68 25.26 -2.09 20.58
N ARG A 69 25.10 -3.20 21.30
CA ARG A 69 25.99 -4.35 21.14
C ARG A 69 25.81 -4.94 19.74
N PRO A 70 26.91 -5.29 19.05
CA PRO A 70 26.84 -5.96 17.76
C PRO A 70 26.17 -7.33 17.88
N SER A 71 25.56 -7.80 16.80
CA SER A 71 25.11 -9.18 16.67
C SER A 71 26.25 -10.12 16.27
N GLY A 72 26.05 -11.42 16.48
CA GLY A 72 27.01 -12.46 16.08
C GLY A 72 27.94 -12.87 17.21
N VAL A 73 29.05 -13.53 16.88
CA VAL A 73 30.04 -14.00 17.86
C VAL A 73 31.07 -12.90 18.11
N VAL A 74 31.10 -12.38 19.34
CA VAL A 74 32.00 -11.30 19.76
C VAL A 74 32.58 -11.64 21.13
N ALA A 75 33.88 -11.43 21.31
CA ALA A 75 34.60 -11.77 22.53
C ALA A 75 34.29 -13.21 23.03
N GLY A 76 34.30 -14.18 22.10
CA GLY A 76 34.04 -15.60 22.43
C GLY A 76 32.62 -15.91 22.89
N THR A 77 31.65 -15.02 22.67
CA THR A 77 30.25 -15.20 23.09
C THR A 77 29.31 -14.88 21.94
N LEU A 78 28.26 -15.69 21.74
CA LEU A 78 27.20 -15.39 20.78
C LEU A 78 26.27 -14.31 21.36
N ILE A 79 26.31 -13.11 20.76
CA ILE A 79 25.33 -12.06 20.96
C ILE A 79 24.23 -12.28 19.93
N ALA A 80 23.09 -12.80 20.41
CA ALA A 80 21.96 -13.08 19.53
C ALA A 80 21.58 -11.80 18.78
N PRO A 81 21.29 -11.87 17.46
CA PRO A 81 20.76 -10.73 16.75
C PRO A 81 19.50 -10.24 17.47
N PRO A 82 19.23 -8.93 17.50
CA PRO A 82 17.93 -8.44 17.95
C PRO A 82 16.91 -9.21 17.13
N ARG A 83 16.09 -10.04 17.80
CA ARG A 83 15.10 -10.91 17.13
C ARG A 83 14.42 -10.03 16.09
N PRO A 84 14.49 -10.36 14.78
CA PRO A 84 13.73 -9.60 13.81
C PRO A 84 12.32 -9.60 14.37
N ARG A 85 11.77 -8.40 14.62
CA ARG A 85 10.37 -8.31 15.02
C ARG A 85 9.66 -8.89 13.81
N VAL A 86 9.29 -10.16 13.89
CA VAL A 86 8.32 -10.76 12.98
C VAL A 86 7.12 -9.85 13.18
N ARG A 87 6.95 -8.94 12.22
CA ARG A 87 5.84 -8.00 12.26
C ARG A 87 4.65 -8.93 12.19
N ALA A 88 3.93 -9.07 13.32
CA ALA A 88 2.75 -9.90 13.37
C ALA A 88 1.93 -9.59 12.10
N PRO A 89 1.44 -10.61 11.37
CA PRO A 89 0.68 -10.39 10.15
C PRO A 89 -0.32 -9.28 10.43
N GLN A 90 -0.17 -8.13 9.77
CA GLN A 90 -1.13 -7.07 9.99
C GLN A 90 -2.48 -7.63 9.53
N PRO A 91 -3.55 -7.51 10.33
CA PRO A 91 -4.87 -7.84 9.83
C PRO A 91 -5.07 -7.09 8.50
N PRO A 92 -5.67 -7.73 7.49
CA PRO A 92 -5.90 -7.06 6.22
C PRO A 92 -6.65 -5.76 6.49
N LYS A 93 -6.11 -4.64 5.99
CA LYS A 93 -6.76 -3.34 6.14
C LYS A 93 -8.20 -3.47 5.61
N PRO A 94 -9.23 -3.02 6.37
CA PRO A 94 -10.59 -3.05 5.87
C PRO A 94 -10.65 -2.29 4.54
N LYS A 95 -11.19 -2.93 3.50
CA LYS A 95 -11.37 -2.27 2.20
C LYS A 95 -12.31 -1.09 2.43
N ARG A 96 -11.85 0.11 2.11
CA ARG A 96 -12.70 1.31 2.12
C ARG A 96 -13.92 1.03 1.22
N PRO A 97 -15.14 1.42 1.62
CA PRO A 97 -16.30 1.27 0.75
C PRO A 97 -16.00 1.95 -0.59
N PRO A 98 -16.40 1.35 -1.73
CA PRO A 98 -16.15 1.94 -3.04
C PRO A 98 -16.79 3.32 -3.07
N GLN A 99 -16.00 4.33 -3.40
CA GLN A 99 -16.55 5.66 -3.66
C GLN A 99 -17.37 5.60 -4.97
N PRO A 100 -18.49 6.32 -5.05
CA PRO A 100 -19.28 6.37 -6.28
C PRO A 100 -18.38 6.84 -7.42
N THR A 101 -18.41 6.09 -8.51
CA THR A 101 -17.68 6.47 -9.70
C THR A 101 -18.42 7.62 -10.39
N ARG A 102 -17.73 8.34 -11.27
CA ARG A 102 -18.35 9.36 -12.12
C ARG A 102 -19.50 8.81 -12.99
N ALA A 103 -19.53 7.49 -13.23
CA ALA A 103 -20.63 6.84 -13.91
C ALA A 103 -21.86 6.65 -12.99
N ASP A 104 -21.65 6.40 -11.71
CA ASP A 104 -22.72 6.31 -10.70
C ASP A 104 -23.34 7.70 -10.48
N GLU A 105 -22.51 8.73 -10.39
CA GLU A 105 -22.95 10.13 -10.33
C GLU A 105 -23.77 10.54 -11.57
N ALA A 106 -23.30 10.19 -12.77
CA ALA A 106 -24.02 10.45 -14.01
C ALA A 106 -25.35 9.68 -14.11
N THR A 107 -25.40 8.48 -13.54
CA THR A 107 -26.61 7.66 -13.45
C THR A 107 -27.64 8.30 -12.52
N ALA A 108 -27.20 8.79 -11.36
CA ALA A 108 -28.04 9.53 -10.42
C ALA A 108 -28.56 10.84 -11.05
N TRP A 109 -27.67 11.62 -11.65
CA TRP A 109 -28.01 12.87 -12.33
C TRP A 109 -29.04 12.66 -13.45
N LEU A 110 -28.86 11.64 -14.30
CA LEU A 110 -29.78 11.36 -15.40
C LEU A 110 -31.18 10.96 -14.90
N ALA A 111 -31.24 10.19 -13.81
CA ALA A 111 -32.50 9.79 -13.20
C ALA A 111 -33.25 10.99 -12.60
N GLU A 112 -32.53 11.88 -11.91
CA GLU A 112 -33.10 13.10 -11.36
C GLU A 112 -33.60 14.02 -12.49
N TYR A 113 -32.77 14.27 -13.50
CA TYR A 113 -33.11 15.13 -14.62
C TYR A 113 -34.40 14.71 -15.32
N LEU A 114 -34.57 13.41 -15.60
CA LEU A 114 -35.75 12.86 -16.27
C LEU A 114 -36.99 12.74 -15.37
N THR A 115 -36.79 12.73 -14.04
CA THR A 115 -37.89 12.83 -13.08
C THR A 115 -38.44 14.24 -13.06
N THR A 116 -37.56 15.25 -13.00
CA THR A 116 -37.94 16.67 -12.95
C THR A 116 -38.51 17.18 -14.27
N HIS A 117 -37.91 16.83 -15.40
CA HIS A 117 -38.29 17.38 -16.72
C HIS A 117 -39.23 16.46 -17.51
N GLY A 118 -39.46 15.23 -17.03
CA GLY A 118 -40.24 14.24 -17.74
C GLY A 118 -39.58 13.74 -19.04
N PRO A 119 -40.35 13.15 -19.96
CA PRO A 119 -39.83 12.59 -21.20
C PRO A 119 -39.18 13.67 -22.08
N THR A 120 -37.86 13.65 -22.20
CA THR A 120 -37.08 14.71 -22.87
C THR A 120 -36.34 14.15 -24.09
N ARG A 121 -36.09 14.96 -25.12
CA ARG A 121 -35.31 14.51 -26.28
C ARG A 121 -33.86 14.25 -25.86
N GLY A 122 -33.28 13.16 -26.34
CA GLY A 122 -31.92 12.77 -26.01
C GLY A 122 -30.87 13.80 -26.42
N SER A 123 -31.12 14.63 -27.44
CA SER A 123 -30.26 15.77 -27.76
C SER A 123 -30.21 16.78 -26.62
N ASP A 124 -31.35 17.07 -26.02
CA ASP A 124 -31.53 18.12 -25.03
C ASP A 124 -30.98 17.63 -23.68
N VAL A 125 -31.21 16.34 -23.36
CA VAL A 125 -30.56 15.65 -22.23
C VAL A 125 -29.04 15.68 -22.36
N LEU A 126 -28.49 15.41 -23.55
CA LEU A 126 -27.04 15.42 -23.76
C LEU A 126 -26.44 16.84 -23.70
N ALA A 127 -27.20 17.86 -24.11
CA ALA A 127 -26.80 19.26 -23.96
C ALA A 127 -26.77 19.67 -22.48
N ALA A 128 -27.81 19.32 -21.71
CA ALA A 128 -27.86 19.56 -20.27
C ALA A 128 -26.76 18.79 -19.52
N ALA A 129 -26.50 17.54 -19.91
CA ALA A 129 -25.43 16.74 -19.32
C ALA A 129 -24.04 17.32 -19.61
N ALA A 130 -23.82 17.85 -20.81
CA ALA A 130 -22.58 18.52 -21.16
C ALA A 130 -22.38 19.80 -20.33
N ALA A 131 -23.45 20.59 -20.12
CA ALA A 131 -23.43 21.75 -19.23
C ALA A 131 -23.10 21.37 -17.77
N ALA A 132 -23.54 20.19 -17.33
CA ALA A 132 -23.17 19.61 -16.03
C ALA A 132 -21.80 18.91 -16.00
N GLY A 133 -21.02 18.96 -17.09
CA GLY A 133 -19.66 18.42 -17.15
C GLY A 133 -19.55 16.91 -17.41
N TYR A 134 -20.62 16.28 -17.90
CA TYR A 134 -20.62 14.86 -18.29
C TYR A 134 -20.28 14.66 -19.76
N LYS A 135 -19.45 13.65 -20.04
CA LYS A 135 -19.13 13.23 -21.41
C LYS A 135 -20.26 12.39 -21.99
N ARG A 136 -20.49 12.50 -23.31
CA ARG A 136 -21.53 11.72 -24.03
C ARG A 136 -21.45 10.21 -23.77
N GLY A 137 -20.24 9.63 -23.77
CA GLY A 137 -20.04 8.20 -23.51
C GLY A 137 -20.52 7.77 -22.11
N VAL A 138 -20.29 8.60 -21.10
CA VAL A 138 -20.75 8.37 -19.72
C VAL A 138 -22.28 8.41 -19.65
N MET A 139 -22.90 9.34 -20.38
CA MET A 139 -24.37 9.44 -20.45
C MET A 139 -25.04 8.24 -21.13
N PHE A 140 -24.41 7.67 -22.16
CA PHE A 140 -24.92 6.43 -22.77
C PHE A 140 -24.78 5.22 -21.84
N ALA A 141 -23.70 5.16 -21.06
CA ALA A 141 -23.53 4.15 -20.02
C ALA A 141 -24.58 4.29 -18.91
N ALA A 142 -24.81 5.51 -18.41
CA ALA A 142 -25.86 5.83 -17.45
C ALA A 142 -27.26 5.48 -17.97
N ARG A 143 -27.55 5.83 -19.23
CA ARG A 143 -28.81 5.44 -19.89
C ARG A 143 -29.02 3.94 -19.92
N LYS A 144 -27.96 3.18 -20.25
CA LYS A 144 -27.98 1.71 -20.26
C LYS A 144 -28.19 1.16 -18.84
N ALA A 145 -27.52 1.72 -17.83
CA ALA A 145 -27.65 1.34 -16.44
C ALA A 145 -29.08 1.56 -15.90
N LEU A 146 -29.75 2.64 -16.32
CA LEU A 146 -31.16 2.91 -15.97
C LEU A 146 -32.18 2.10 -16.77
N GLY A 147 -31.74 1.23 -17.69
CA GLY A 147 -32.64 0.44 -18.53
C GLY A 147 -33.51 1.28 -19.47
N ILE A 148 -33.10 2.51 -19.80
CA ILE A 148 -33.84 3.38 -20.71
C ILE A 148 -33.66 2.83 -22.14
N CYS A 149 -34.65 2.04 -22.57
CA CYS A 149 -34.68 1.46 -23.90
C CYS A 149 -35.22 2.46 -24.92
N VAL A 150 -34.46 2.72 -25.98
CA VAL A 150 -34.93 3.53 -27.11
C VAL A 150 -35.33 2.55 -28.21
N PRO A 151 -36.61 2.52 -28.64
CA PRO A 151 -37.03 1.60 -29.69
C PRO A 151 -36.23 1.84 -30.98
N PRO A 152 -35.85 0.78 -31.72
CA PRO A 152 -35.20 0.93 -33.01
C PRO A 152 -36.10 1.71 -33.96
N ARG A 153 -35.50 2.53 -34.81
CA ARG A 153 -36.24 3.40 -35.72
C ARG A 153 -36.21 2.86 -37.12
N VAL A 154 -37.35 3.01 -37.80
CA VAL A 154 -37.51 2.64 -39.19
C VAL A 154 -38.03 3.86 -39.97
N GLY A 155 -37.54 4.06 -41.19
CA GLY A 155 -38.02 5.11 -42.10
C GLY A 155 -37.75 6.56 -41.66
N ALA A 156 -38.66 7.49 -42.01
CA ALA A 156 -38.50 8.93 -41.78
C ALA A 156 -38.32 9.32 -40.30
N ALA A 157 -38.75 8.46 -39.36
CA ALA A 157 -38.55 8.63 -37.92
C ALA A 157 -37.07 8.55 -37.50
N ALA A 158 -36.19 7.97 -38.33
CA ALA A 158 -34.75 7.87 -38.06
C ALA A 158 -34.07 9.24 -37.83
N ARG A 159 -34.61 10.32 -38.41
CA ARG A 159 -33.98 11.67 -38.40
C ARG A 159 -34.23 12.51 -37.13
N ARG A 160 -35.19 12.15 -36.25
CA ARG A 160 -35.54 12.95 -35.04
C ARG A 160 -34.79 12.46 -33.80
N SER A 161 -34.33 13.27 -32.84
CA SER A 161 -33.66 12.75 -31.62
C SER A 161 -34.57 11.86 -30.73
N PRO A 162 -34.07 10.82 -30.04
CA PRO A 162 -34.95 9.86 -29.36
C PRO A 162 -35.40 10.42 -28.04
N ILE A 163 -36.68 10.25 -27.69
CA ILE A 163 -37.18 10.66 -26.39
C ILE A 163 -36.67 9.66 -25.35
N TRP A 164 -36.02 10.16 -24.31
CA TRP A 164 -35.55 9.36 -23.19
C TRP A 164 -36.58 9.47 -22.07
N ARG A 165 -36.95 8.34 -21.49
CA ARG A 165 -37.94 8.23 -20.42
C ARG A 165 -37.47 7.15 -19.45
N LEU A 166 -37.54 7.45 -18.14
CA LEU A 166 -37.33 6.44 -17.11
C LEU A 166 -38.39 5.33 -17.18
N PRO A 167 -38.01 4.05 -17.06
CA PRO A 167 -38.95 2.95 -16.88
C PRO A 167 -39.86 3.18 -15.66
N GLU A 168 -41.07 2.64 -15.71
CA GLU A 168 -42.07 2.80 -14.66
C GLU A 168 -41.59 2.23 -13.30
N SER A 169 -40.87 1.11 -13.33
CA SER A 169 -40.24 0.51 -12.14
C SER A 169 -39.24 1.43 -11.44
N GLN A 170 -38.50 2.25 -12.20
CA GLN A 170 -37.52 3.20 -11.66
C GLN A 170 -38.18 4.49 -11.14
N ARG A 171 -39.34 4.87 -11.70
CA ARG A 171 -40.13 6.01 -11.20
C ARG A 171 -40.75 5.70 -9.85
N ALA A 172 -41.34 4.51 -9.69
CA ALA A 172 -41.96 4.07 -8.44
C ALA A 172 -40.96 4.03 -7.27
N GLN A 173 -39.81 3.37 -7.45
CA GLN A 173 -38.78 3.24 -6.42
C GLN A 173 -38.21 4.59 -5.93
N ARG A 174 -38.17 5.61 -6.78
CA ARG A 174 -37.66 6.94 -6.41
C ARG A 174 -38.71 7.84 -5.77
N MET A 175 -39.99 7.66 -6.08
CA MET A 175 -41.07 8.35 -5.37
C MET A 175 -41.19 7.84 -3.92
N GLU A 176 -41.01 6.53 -3.71
CA GLU A 176 -41.01 5.94 -2.36
C GLU A 176 -39.80 6.38 -1.53
N GLY A 177 -38.61 6.48 -2.13
CA GLY A 177 -37.41 6.95 -1.44
C GLY A 177 -37.36 8.46 -1.16
N ALA A 178 -38.27 9.26 -1.72
CA ALA A 178 -38.36 10.71 -1.47
C ALA A 178 -39.37 11.07 -0.36
N MET A 179 -40.16 10.11 0.12
CA MET A 179 -41.12 10.26 1.23
C MET A 179 -40.62 9.69 2.57
N ALA A 180 -39.42 9.09 2.60
CA ALA A 180 -38.75 8.57 3.79
C ALA A 180 -37.58 9.47 4.19
#